data_AF-A0A6A4CG90-F1
#
_entry.id   AF-A0A6A4CG90-F1
#
_cell.length_a   1.000
_cell.length_b   1.000
_cell.length_c   1.000
_cell.angle_alpha   90.00
_cell.angle_beta   90.00
_cell.angle_gamma   90.00
#
_symmetry.space_group_name_H-M   'P 1'
#
loop_
_entity.id
_entity.type
_entity.pdbx_description
1 polymer ?
#
loop_
_entity_poly.entity_id
_entity_poly.type
_entity_poly.pdbx_seq_one_letter_code
_entity_poly.pdbx_strand_id
1 'polypeptide(L)'
;MRVVCPDRSTIENRLTIILVCMLALAPLPSSAWSFSSLFSGDDDDSGYDSISVDKSNGSDVRLEQPLLKATYWFLTEQEITASRGGIPRSDMSTYTRGNSVVTFTVTKEFFDSAYKNLSTTKENDRVMLAAWNTVVDSRCSTLVSPQQDPDSALE
;
A
#
# COMPACT_ATOMS: atom_id res chain seq x y z
N MET A 1 -9.99 -2.80 -66.74
CA MET A 1 -9.19 -3.32 -65.60
C MET A 1 -9.08 -2.22 -64.56
N ARG A 2 -9.73 -2.36 -63.40
CA ARG A 2 -9.45 -1.50 -62.23
C ARG A 2 -8.55 -2.31 -61.31
N VAL A 3 -7.30 -1.88 -61.19
CA VAL A 3 -6.36 -2.42 -60.22
C VAL A 3 -6.77 -1.85 -58.87
N VAL A 4 -7.30 -2.70 -58.00
CA VAL A 4 -7.57 -2.35 -56.60
C VAL A 4 -6.24 -2.51 -55.87
N CYS A 5 -5.55 -1.39 -55.60
CA CYS A 5 -4.40 -1.39 -54.72
C CYS A 5 -4.90 -1.46 -53.26
N PRO A 6 -4.35 -2.35 -52.41
CA PRO A 6 -4.68 -2.35 -50.99
C PRO A 6 -4.20 -1.05 -50.33
N ASP A 7 -5.09 -0.43 -49.57
CA ASP A 7 -4.87 0.83 -48.87
C ASP A 7 -3.77 0.67 -47.79
N ARG A 8 -2.81 1.60 -47.82
CA ARG A 8 -1.62 1.63 -46.95
C ARG A 8 -1.99 1.73 -45.46
N SER A 9 -3.16 2.29 -45.16
CA SER A 9 -3.73 2.41 -43.80
C SER A 9 -3.98 1.06 -43.12
N THR A 10 -4.31 0.02 -43.89
CA THR A 10 -4.67 -1.31 -43.39
C THR A 10 -3.46 -2.11 -42.89
N ILE A 11 -2.27 -1.80 -43.42
CA ILE A 11 -1.03 -2.51 -43.09
C ILE A 11 -0.45 -1.98 -41.78
N GLU A 12 -0.46 -0.65 -41.59
CA GLU A 12 0.06 -0.03 -40.38
C GLU A 12 -0.76 -0.43 -39.14
N ASN A 13 -2.10 -0.41 -39.23
CA ASN A 13 -2.98 -0.85 -38.12
C ASN A 13 -2.79 -2.32 -37.71
N ARG A 14 -2.45 -3.21 -38.65
CA ARG A 14 -2.19 -4.62 -38.34
C ARG A 14 -0.85 -4.81 -37.63
N LEU A 15 0.16 -4.04 -38.00
CA LEU A 15 1.48 -4.11 -37.38
C LEU A 15 1.43 -3.63 -35.92
N THR A 16 0.68 -2.56 -35.65
CA THR A 16 0.50 -2.04 -34.28
C THR A 16 -0.26 -3.02 -33.38
N ILE A 17 -1.32 -3.67 -33.90
CA ILE A 17 -2.09 -4.65 -33.12
C ILE A 17 -1.24 -5.88 -32.78
N ILE A 18 -0.44 -6.39 -33.73
CA ILE A 18 0.44 -7.54 -33.49
C ILE A 18 1.52 -7.20 -32.45
N LEU A 19 2.10 -5.99 -32.52
CA LEU A 19 3.10 -5.53 -31.55
C LEU A 19 2.52 -5.45 -30.12
N VAL A 20 1.30 -4.94 -29.97
CA VAL A 20 0.61 -4.87 -28.66
C VAL A 20 0.28 -6.27 -28.14
N CYS A 21 -0.17 -7.19 -28.99
CA CYS A 21 -0.44 -8.58 -28.59
C CYS A 21 0.81 -9.31 -28.11
N MET A 22 1.98 -9.07 -28.71
CA MET A 22 3.24 -9.69 -28.27
C MET A 22 3.75 -9.11 -26.94
N LEU A 23 3.45 -7.85 -26.63
CA LEU A 23 3.83 -7.22 -25.36
C LEU A 23 2.96 -7.68 -24.18
N ALA A 24 1.71 -8.07 -24.45
CA ALA A 24 0.76 -8.53 -23.43
C ALA A 24 0.87 -10.04 -23.11
N LEU A 25 1.50 -10.84 -23.98
CA LEU A 25 1.65 -12.29 -23.81
C LEU A 25 3.03 -12.74 -23.34
N ALA A 26 3.99 -11.83 -23.19
CA ALA A 26 5.27 -12.19 -22.58
C ALA A 26 5.04 -12.44 -21.08
N PRO A 27 5.25 -13.67 -20.56
CA PRO A 27 5.24 -13.90 -19.12
C PRO A 27 6.35 -13.06 -18.52
N LEU A 28 5.99 -11.99 -17.81
CA LEU A 28 6.91 -11.29 -16.93
C LEU A 28 7.43 -12.35 -15.94
N PRO A 29 8.75 -12.56 -15.79
CA PRO A 29 9.27 -13.46 -14.78
C PRO A 29 8.82 -12.92 -13.42
N SER A 30 7.75 -13.51 -12.90
CA SER A 30 7.16 -13.19 -11.61
C SER A 30 8.12 -13.76 -10.58
N SER A 31 9.02 -12.91 -10.08
CA SER A 31 9.89 -13.27 -8.98
C SER A 31 9.06 -13.21 -7.70
N ALA A 32 8.49 -14.34 -7.31
CA ALA A 32 7.87 -14.50 -6.01
C ALA A 32 8.98 -14.61 -4.96
N TRP A 33 9.01 -13.69 -4.01
CA TRP A 33 9.93 -13.76 -2.87
C TRP A 33 9.34 -14.79 -1.90
N SER A 34 10.01 -15.92 -1.70
CA SER A 34 9.59 -16.96 -0.77
C SER A 34 10.39 -16.87 0.54
N PHE A 35 9.68 -16.80 1.66
CA PHE A 35 10.26 -16.82 3.02
C PHE A 35 10.35 -18.23 3.61
N SER A 36 10.11 -19.28 2.81
CA SER A 36 10.07 -20.67 3.28
C SER A 36 11.39 -21.09 3.93
N SER A 37 12.54 -20.66 3.41
CA SER A 37 13.84 -20.98 4.01
C SER A 37 14.09 -20.33 5.37
N LEU A 38 13.27 -19.37 5.81
CA LEU A 38 13.41 -18.72 7.12
C LEU A 38 12.63 -19.46 8.22
N PHE A 39 11.61 -20.25 7.86
CA PHE A 39 10.74 -20.97 8.79
C PHE A 39 10.68 -22.48 8.57
N SER A 40 11.35 -23.01 7.55
CA SER A 40 11.58 -24.45 7.39
C SER A 40 12.59 -24.90 8.45
N GLY A 41 12.06 -25.19 9.65
CA GLY A 41 12.75 -26.02 10.61
C GLY A 41 12.77 -27.45 10.09
N ASP A 42 13.96 -27.91 9.69
CA ASP A 42 14.22 -29.33 9.48
C ASP A 42 14.31 -30.00 10.87
N ASP A 43 13.28 -30.79 11.20
CA ASP A 43 13.32 -31.76 12.28
C ASP A 43 14.10 -32.99 11.79
N ASP A 44 15.43 -32.96 11.86
CA ASP A 44 16.26 -34.17 11.73
C ASP A 44 17.47 -34.11 12.67
N ASP A 45 17.40 -34.94 13.72
CA ASP A 45 18.47 -35.17 14.69
C ASP A 45 19.55 -36.07 14.07
N SER A 46 20.73 -35.52 13.73
CA SER A 46 22.03 -36.20 13.90
C SER A 46 23.24 -35.35 13.45
N GLY A 47 24.09 -35.01 14.41
CA GLY A 47 25.55 -35.12 14.25
C GLY A 47 26.34 -33.97 13.59
N TYR A 48 26.73 -32.99 14.41
CA TYR A 48 27.96 -32.19 14.35
C TYR A 48 28.39 -31.54 13.01
N ASP A 49 28.03 -30.27 12.84
CA ASP A 49 29.00 -29.18 12.87
C ASP A 49 28.30 -27.97 13.49
N SER A 50 28.68 -27.60 14.71
CA SER A 50 28.09 -26.46 15.39
C SER A 50 28.53 -25.20 14.66
N ILE A 51 27.81 -24.78 13.62
CA ILE A 51 27.74 -23.39 13.23
C ILE A 51 27.34 -22.68 14.51
N SER A 52 28.31 -22.05 15.18
CA SER A 52 28.06 -21.18 16.31
C SER A 52 27.29 -20.00 15.75
N VAL A 53 25.97 -20.15 15.65
CA VAL A 53 25.05 -19.03 15.40
C VAL A 53 25.33 -18.06 16.53
N ASP A 54 25.99 -16.95 16.20
CA ASP A 54 26.26 -15.87 17.14
C ASP A 54 24.92 -15.30 17.59
N LYS A 55 24.41 -15.87 18.68
CA LYS A 55 23.18 -15.40 19.32
C LYS A 55 23.56 -14.14 20.10
N SER A 56 23.54 -13.00 19.41
CA SER A 56 23.67 -11.70 20.08
C SER A 56 22.64 -11.63 21.21
N ASN A 57 23.13 -11.37 22.42
CA ASN A 57 22.30 -11.12 23.59
C ASN A 57 21.77 -9.67 23.61
N GLY A 58 21.98 -8.91 22.54
CA GLY A 58 21.59 -7.51 22.42
C GLY A 58 22.39 -6.55 23.30
N SER A 59 23.41 -7.02 24.02
CA SER A 59 24.22 -6.16 24.90
C SER A 59 25.24 -5.30 24.14
N ASP A 60 25.57 -5.69 22.92
CA ASP A 60 26.40 -4.94 21.97
C ASP A 60 25.60 -3.85 21.22
N VAL A 61 24.27 -3.93 21.24
CA VAL A 61 23.39 -2.93 20.65
C VAL A 61 23.34 -1.71 21.58
N ARG A 62 23.99 -0.63 21.17
CA ARG A 62 23.90 0.66 21.88
C ARG A 62 22.47 1.17 21.76
N LEU A 63 21.73 1.13 22.86
CA LEU A 63 20.39 1.68 22.94
C LEU A 63 20.47 3.21 22.93
N GLU A 64 20.34 3.81 21.75
CA GLU A 64 20.17 5.25 21.64
C GLU A 64 18.69 5.59 21.81
N GLN A 65 18.39 6.46 22.78
CA GLN A 65 17.01 6.92 22.98
C GLN A 65 16.57 7.67 21.72
N PRO A 66 15.37 7.37 21.17
CA PRO A 66 14.86 8.09 20.02
C PRO A 66 14.77 9.59 20.35
N LEU A 67 15.09 10.42 19.37
CA LEU A 67 15.09 11.87 19.54
C LEU A 67 13.68 12.33 19.96
N LEU A 68 13.54 12.97 21.12
CA LEU A 68 12.20 13.33 21.63
C LEU A 68 11.72 14.71 21.14
N LYS A 69 12.61 15.53 20.57
CA LYS A 69 12.23 16.86 20.08
C LYS A 69 11.78 16.78 18.63
N ALA A 70 10.55 17.24 18.39
CA ALA A 70 9.93 17.33 17.06
C ALA A 70 10.82 18.03 16.03
N THR A 71 11.61 19.03 16.43
CA THR A 71 12.55 19.77 15.56
C THR A 71 13.66 18.90 14.94
N TYR A 72 13.90 17.71 15.48
CA TYR A 72 14.87 16.76 14.90
C TYR A 72 14.22 15.80 13.89
N TRP A 73 12.88 15.73 13.84
CA TRP A 73 12.15 14.86 12.91
C TRP A 73 11.52 15.64 11.76
N PHE A 74 11.14 16.89 12.00
CA PHE A 74 10.49 17.74 11.00
C PHE A 74 11.49 18.67 10.32
N LEU A 75 11.26 18.89 9.02
CA LEU A 75 12.02 19.85 8.24
C LEU A 75 11.81 21.28 8.75
N THR A 76 12.89 22.03 8.77
CA THR A 76 12.87 23.49 8.97
C THR A 76 12.34 24.21 7.74
N GLU A 77 11.91 25.46 7.88
CA GLU A 77 11.48 26.29 6.74
C GLU A 77 12.58 26.43 5.68
N GLN A 78 13.83 26.49 6.13
CA GLN A 78 15.01 26.60 5.26
C GLN A 78 15.18 25.33 4.42
N GLU A 79 15.03 24.16 5.02
CA GLU A 79 15.13 22.87 4.33
C GLU A 79 13.95 22.66 3.36
N ILE A 80 12.73 23.05 3.75
CA ILE A 80 11.56 23.05 2.86
C ILE A 80 11.80 23.95 1.64
N THR A 81 12.34 25.13 1.88
CA THR A 81 12.65 26.12 0.83
C THR A 81 13.75 25.62 -0.09
N ALA A 82 14.82 25.04 0.47
CA ALA A 82 15.93 24.45 -0.29
C ALA A 82 15.45 23.27 -1.16
N SER A 83 14.57 22.41 -0.65
CA SER A 83 13.95 21.32 -1.40
C SER A 83 13.12 21.78 -2.61
N ARG A 84 12.74 23.07 -2.65
CA ARG A 84 11.92 23.67 -3.72
C ARG A 84 12.69 24.66 -4.60
N GLY A 85 14.02 24.56 -4.64
CA GLY A 85 14.84 25.45 -5.45
C GLY A 85 14.92 26.88 -4.92
N GLY A 86 14.75 27.06 -3.60
CA GLY A 86 14.91 28.36 -2.95
C GLY A 86 13.64 29.21 -2.88
N ILE A 87 12.48 28.70 -3.32
CA ILE A 87 11.21 29.44 -3.25
C ILE A 87 10.51 29.14 -1.91
N PRO A 88 10.38 30.13 -1.01
CA PRO A 88 9.79 29.92 0.31
C PRO A 88 8.26 29.73 0.23
N ARG A 89 7.71 28.97 1.19
CA ARG A 89 6.27 28.83 1.41
C ARG A 89 5.90 29.49 2.74
N SER A 90 5.33 30.69 2.66
CA SER A 90 4.86 31.44 3.84
C SER A 90 3.48 30.99 4.34
N ASP A 91 2.76 30.18 3.55
CA ASP A 91 1.40 29.70 3.83
C ASP A 91 1.37 28.30 4.49
N MET A 92 2.53 27.73 4.86
CA MET A 92 2.65 26.36 5.32
C MET A 92 3.43 26.28 6.64
N SER A 93 2.79 25.75 7.69
CA SER A 93 3.47 25.49 8.96
C SER A 93 4.40 24.27 8.83
N THR A 94 5.61 24.36 9.40
CA THR A 94 6.58 23.25 9.44
C THR A 94 6.09 22.06 10.27
N TYR A 95 5.34 22.35 11.33
CA TYR A 95 4.67 21.35 12.17
C TYR A 95 3.47 21.98 12.87
N THR A 96 2.60 21.14 13.41
CA THR A 96 1.48 21.56 14.26
C THR A 96 1.66 20.98 15.67
N ARG A 97 1.13 21.65 16.70
CA ARG A 97 1.18 21.21 18.11
C ARG A 97 -0.24 21.04 18.65
N GLY A 98 -0.41 20.13 19.60
CA GLY A 98 -1.73 19.86 20.21
C GLY A 98 -2.66 18.98 19.37
N ASN A 99 -2.10 18.21 18.43
CA ASN A 99 -2.89 17.26 17.64
C ASN A 99 -3.36 16.10 18.53
N SER A 100 -4.63 15.72 18.40
CA SER A 100 -5.13 14.45 18.92
C SER A 100 -4.83 13.36 17.88
N VAL A 101 -3.92 12.44 18.20
CA VAL A 101 -3.54 11.33 17.32
C VAL A 101 -4.10 10.04 17.90
N VAL A 102 -4.87 9.32 17.09
CA VAL A 102 -5.41 7.99 17.44
C VAL A 102 -4.68 6.95 16.59
N THR A 103 -4.04 6.00 17.25
CA THR A 103 -3.37 4.87 16.59
C THR A 103 -4.28 3.66 16.64
N PHE A 104 -4.52 3.04 15.48
CA PHE A 104 -5.27 1.80 15.38
C PHE A 104 -4.30 0.64 15.19
N THR A 105 -4.32 -0.32 16.11
CA THR A 105 -3.56 -1.57 15.98
C THR A 105 -4.38 -2.64 15.25
N VAL A 106 -5.70 -2.48 15.20
CA VAL A 106 -6.64 -3.40 14.59
C VAL A 106 -7.33 -2.73 13.40
N THR A 107 -7.29 -3.39 12.25
CA THR A 107 -7.86 -2.89 10.99
C THR A 107 -9.36 -2.57 11.08
N LYS A 108 -10.11 -3.37 11.85
CA LYS A 108 -11.55 -3.13 12.07
C LYS A 108 -11.82 -1.76 12.69
N GLU A 109 -11.06 -1.37 13.71
CA GLU A 109 -11.27 -0.11 14.42
C GLU A 109 -11.00 1.10 13.53
N PHE A 110 -9.98 1.00 12.68
CA PHE A 110 -9.70 2.01 11.66
C PHE A 110 -10.89 2.22 10.72
N PHE A 111 -11.43 1.13 10.15
CA PHE A 111 -12.55 1.23 9.21
C PHE A 111 -13.86 1.64 9.89
N ASP A 112 -14.13 1.17 11.10
CA ASP A 112 -15.30 1.59 11.88
C ASP A 112 -15.22 3.10 12.20
N SER A 113 -14.04 3.60 12.57
CA SER A 113 -13.82 5.04 12.81
C SER A 113 -13.94 5.87 11.54
N ALA A 114 -13.34 5.43 10.43
CA ALA A 114 -13.45 6.11 9.14
C ALA A 114 -14.90 6.18 8.66
N TYR A 115 -15.64 5.06 8.75
CA TYR A 115 -17.05 5.00 8.42
C TYR A 115 -17.88 5.94 9.30
N LYS A 116 -17.66 5.94 10.62
CA LYS A 116 -18.34 6.84 11.55
C LYS A 116 -18.09 8.31 11.20
N ASN A 117 -16.86 8.68 10.89
CA ASN A 117 -16.52 10.06 10.53
C ASN A 117 -17.27 10.48 9.25
N LEU A 118 -17.25 9.63 8.23
CA LEU A 118 -17.94 9.90 6.97
C LEU A 118 -19.47 9.88 7.10
N SER A 119 -20.04 9.04 7.96
CA SER A 119 -21.50 8.96 8.16
C SER A 119 -22.06 10.11 8.99
N THR A 120 -21.21 10.79 9.75
CA THR A 120 -21.60 11.97 10.56
C THR A 120 -21.45 13.31 9.84
N THR A 121 -20.91 13.33 8.62
CA THR A 121 -20.81 14.56 7.82
C THR A 121 -22.20 15.09 7.44
N LYS A 122 -22.33 16.41 7.37
CA LYS A 122 -23.58 17.12 7.09
C LYS A 122 -23.53 17.83 5.74
N GLU A 123 -24.69 18.36 5.34
CA GLU A 123 -24.78 19.23 4.17
C GLU A 123 -23.80 20.42 4.30
N ASN A 124 -23.03 20.68 3.23
CA ASN A 124 -21.93 21.65 3.14
C ASN A 124 -20.59 21.26 3.78
N ASP A 125 -20.47 20.07 4.40
CA ASP A 125 -19.16 19.54 4.78
C ASP A 125 -18.38 19.11 3.55
N ARG A 126 -17.06 19.35 3.56
CA ARG A 126 -16.16 18.93 2.49
C ARG A 126 -15.35 17.73 2.93
N VAL A 127 -15.48 16.63 2.17
CA VAL A 127 -14.68 15.41 2.36
C VAL A 127 -13.62 15.35 1.27
N MET A 128 -12.35 15.28 1.67
CA MET A 128 -11.23 15.01 0.76
C MET A 128 -10.70 13.62 1.05
N LEU A 129 -10.70 12.75 0.03
CA LEU A 129 -10.19 11.39 0.10
C LEU A 129 -9.12 11.20 -0.96
N ALA A 130 -7.97 10.65 -0.55
CA ALA A 130 -6.90 10.23 -1.45
C ALA A 130 -6.53 8.78 -1.11
N ALA A 131 -6.57 7.91 -2.10
CA ALA A 131 -6.20 6.50 -1.97
C ALA A 131 -5.70 5.97 -3.31
N TRP A 132 -4.90 4.90 -3.26
CA TRP A 132 -4.33 4.29 -4.46
C TRP A 132 -5.40 3.74 -5.40
N ASN A 133 -6.36 3.00 -4.84
CA ASN A 133 -7.56 2.54 -5.52
C ASN A 133 -8.77 2.80 -4.61
N THR A 134 -9.87 3.30 -5.17
CA THR A 134 -11.14 3.46 -4.46
C THR A 134 -12.27 2.91 -5.31
N VAL A 135 -13.27 2.34 -4.65
CA VAL A 135 -14.54 1.98 -5.27
C VAL A 135 -15.62 2.77 -4.56
N VAL A 136 -16.32 3.61 -5.31
CA VAL A 136 -17.52 4.31 -4.83
C VAL A 136 -18.70 3.48 -5.28
N ASP A 137 -19.27 2.70 -4.37
CA ASP A 137 -20.51 1.99 -4.67
C ASP A 137 -21.69 2.94 -4.44
N SER A 138 -22.34 3.34 -5.53
CA SER A 138 -23.56 4.15 -5.49
C SER A 138 -24.82 3.30 -5.27
N ARG A 139 -24.70 1.96 -5.18
CA ARG A 139 -25.82 1.07 -4.91
C ARG A 139 -25.96 0.81 -3.42
N CYS A 140 -26.69 1.69 -2.76
CA CYS A 140 -27.38 1.31 -1.53
C CYS A 140 -28.32 0.12 -1.87
N SER A 141 -28.26 -0.95 -1.08
CA SER A 141 -29.00 -2.23 -1.19
C SER A 141 -28.33 -3.32 -2.06
N THR A 142 -27.25 -3.92 -1.59
CA THR A 142 -27.20 -5.39 -1.61
C THR A 142 -26.88 -5.83 -0.20
N LEU A 143 -27.90 -6.39 0.44
CA LEU A 143 -27.85 -7.00 1.76
C LEU A 143 -26.63 -7.92 1.81
N VAL A 144 -25.71 -7.68 2.74
CA VAL A 144 -24.92 -8.79 3.28
C VAL A 144 -25.95 -9.65 4.01
N SER A 145 -26.42 -10.69 3.33
CA SER A 145 -27.12 -11.79 4.01
C SER A 145 -26.19 -12.26 5.14
N PRO A 146 -26.67 -12.40 6.38
CA PRO A 146 -25.88 -13.06 7.41
C PRO A 146 -25.49 -14.44 6.86
N GLN A 147 -24.22 -14.80 6.95
CA GLN A 147 -23.80 -16.18 6.75
C GLN A 147 -24.67 -17.05 7.66
N GLN A 148 -25.53 -17.85 7.06
CA GLN A 148 -26.29 -18.88 7.76
C GLN A 148 -25.26 -19.82 8.38
N ASP A 149 -25.21 -19.87 9.72
CA ASP A 149 -24.47 -20.90 10.44
C ASP A 149 -24.97 -22.29 9.96
N PRO A 150 -24.08 -23.18 9.48
CA PRO A 150 -24.49 -24.47 8.94
C PRO A 150 -25.00 -25.46 10.01
N ASP A 151 -24.96 -25.11 11.30
CA ASP A 151 -25.18 -26.05 12.41
C ASP A 151 -26.56 -25.95 13.08
N SER A 152 -27.48 -25.10 12.61
CA SER A 152 -28.79 -24.91 13.26
C SER A 152 -29.90 -25.88 12.78
N ALA A 153 -29.56 -27.04 12.21
CA ALA A 153 -30.52 -27.96 11.58
C ALA A 153 -30.68 -29.32 12.29
N LEU A 154 -30.23 -29.46 13.54
CA LEU A 154 -30.31 -30.72 14.30
C LEU A 154 -30.91 -30.61 15.71
N GLU A 155 -31.90 -29.73 15.92
CA GLU A 155 -32.86 -29.88 17.04
C GLU A 155 -34.32 -29.78 16.58
#